data_AF-A0A835QRI0-F1
#
_entry.id   AF-A0A835QRI0-F1
#
_cell.length_a   1.000
_cell.length_b   1.000
_cell.length_c   1.000
_cell.angle_alpha   90.00
_cell.angle_beta   90.00
_cell.angle_gamma   90.00
#
_symmetry.space_group_name_H-M   'P 1'
#
loop_
_entity.id
_entity.type
_entity.pdbx_description
1 polymer ?
#
loop_
_entity_poly.entity_id
_entity_poly.type
_entity_poly.pdbx_seq_one_letter_code
_entity_poly.pdbx_strand_id
1 'polypeptide(L)'
;MILANNQENGEELIADPHLIPASMVGASSGEKIRAYIRGTVIGDDPPAPKVAAFSSRGPNYRTPEILKPDVIAPGVNILAAWTGAASPTDLNIDQRRLNLT
;
A
#
# COMPACT_ATOMS: atom_id res chain seq x y z
N MET A 1 6.65 5.29 14.21
CA MET A 1 5.16 5.28 14.20
C MET A 1 4.69 4.01 13.49
N ILE A 2 3.65 3.34 13.99
CA ILE A 2 3.06 2.18 13.30
C ILE A 2 1.63 2.57 12.92
N LEU A 3 1.32 2.51 11.64
CA LEU A 3 0.00 2.77 11.10
C LEU A 3 -0.66 1.43 10.79
N ALA A 4 -1.63 1.03 11.61
CA ALA A 4 -2.38 -0.19 11.40
C ALA A 4 -3.64 0.09 10.58
N ASN A 5 -3.87 -0.74 9.56
CA ASN A 5 -5.06 -0.63 8.74
C ASN A 5 -6.33 -1.03 9.51
N ASN A 6 -7.49 -0.57 9.06
CA ASN A 6 -8.79 -0.94 9.63
C ASN A 6 -9.32 -2.25 9.00
N GLN A 7 -10.37 -2.83 9.59
CA GLN A 7 -10.97 -4.08 9.07
C GLN A 7 -11.60 -3.92 7.69
N GLU A 8 -12.04 -2.71 7.31
CA GLU A 8 -12.65 -2.43 6.01
C GLU A 8 -11.64 -2.51 4.85
N ASN A 9 -10.44 -1.95 5.05
CA ASN A 9 -9.36 -1.98 4.06
C ASN A 9 -8.50 -3.26 4.20
N GLY A 10 -8.62 -3.96 5.33
CA GLY A 10 -8.00 -5.25 5.59
C GLY A 10 -6.48 -5.21 5.48
N GLU A 11 -5.93 -5.93 4.50
CA GLU A 11 -4.50 -6.20 4.36
C GLU A 11 -3.86 -5.39 3.23
N GLU A 12 -4.63 -4.47 2.64
CA GLU A 12 -4.11 -3.57 1.64
C GLU A 12 -3.09 -2.62 2.26
N LEU A 13 -1.95 -2.49 1.59
CA LEU A 13 -0.86 -1.61 2.00
C LEU A 13 -0.49 -0.74 0.81
N ILE A 14 -0.51 0.58 1.03
CA ILE A 14 -0.04 1.56 0.05
C ILE A 14 1.24 2.18 0.63
N ALA A 15 2.32 2.13 -0.16
CA ALA A 15 3.60 2.67 0.22
C ALA A 15 3.56 4.20 0.18
N ASP A 16 3.25 4.80 1.34
CA ASP A 16 3.29 6.25 1.52
C ASP A 16 4.61 6.68 2.19
N PRO A 17 5.30 7.68 1.63
CA PRO A 17 6.51 8.23 2.24
C PRO A 17 6.15 9.11 3.43
N HIS A 18 6.88 8.93 4.53
CA HIS A 18 6.70 9.70 5.76
C HIS A 18 7.96 10.53 6.07
N LEU A 19 7.79 11.69 6.72
CA LEU A 19 8.89 12.52 7.21
C LEU A 19 9.53 11.95 8.49
N ILE A 20 8.74 11.23 9.28
CA ILE A 20 9.18 10.53 10.48
C ILE A 20 9.26 9.03 10.20
N PRO A 21 10.09 8.26 10.93
CA PRO A 21 10.11 6.80 10.81
C PRO A 21 8.72 6.22 11.07
N ALA A 22 8.09 5.70 10.02
CA ALA A 22 6.77 5.09 10.07
C ALA A 22 6.73 3.82 9.24
N SER A 23 5.90 2.86 9.66
CA SER A 23 5.61 1.65 8.90
C SER A 23 4.10 1.40 8.90
N MET A 24 3.57 1.02 7.74
CA MET A 24 2.17 0.65 7.58
C MET A 24 2.04 -0.87 7.66
N VAL A 25 1.06 -1.35 8.42
CA VAL A 25 0.80 -2.77 8.63
C VAL A 25 -0.67 -3.08 8.36
N GLY A 26 -0.94 -4.28 7.83
CA GLY A 26 -2.31 -4.73 7.56
C GLY A 26 -3.10 -4.94 8.84
N ALA A 27 -4.42 -5.09 8.73
CA ALA A 27 -5.32 -5.18 9.87
C ALA A 27 -4.96 -6.32 10.83
N SER A 28 -4.65 -7.52 10.33
CA SER A 28 -4.26 -8.67 11.16
C SER A 28 -2.96 -8.42 11.92
N SER A 29 -1.95 -7.86 11.24
CA SER A 29 -0.68 -7.47 11.87
C SER A 29 -0.87 -6.33 12.86
N GLY A 30 -1.76 -5.38 12.56
CA GLY A 30 -2.13 -4.29 13.47
C GLY A 30 -2.79 -4.78 14.76
N GLU A 31 -3.73 -5.72 14.65
CA GLU A 31 -4.34 -6.40 15.79
C GLU A 31 -3.31 -7.19 16.60
N LYS A 32 -2.42 -7.95 15.92
CA LYS A 32 -1.31 -8.67 16.57
C LYS A 32 -0.35 -7.73 17.28
N ILE A 33 -0.01 -6.57 16.72
CA ILE A 33 0.88 -5.58 17.36
C ILE A 33 0.17 -4.95 18.58
N ARG A 34 -1.13 -4.64 18.45
CA ARG A 34 -1.93 -4.11 19.56
C ARG A 34 -2.08 -5.14 20.69
N ALA A 35 -2.21 -6.42 20.35
CA ALA A 35 -2.20 -7.53 21.28
C ALA A 35 -0.79 -7.76 21.87
N TYR A 36 0.28 -7.64 21.08
CA TYR A 36 1.67 -7.78 21.53
C TYR A 36 2.04 -6.73 22.57
N ILE A 37 1.64 -5.46 22.36
CA ILE A 37 1.76 -4.40 23.36
C ILE A 37 1.04 -4.77 24.67
N ARG A 38 0.05 -5.68 24.61
CA ARG A 38 -0.73 -6.20 25.74
C ARG A 38 -0.36 -7.65 26.15
N GLY A 39 0.59 -8.31 25.47
CA GLY A 39 1.00 -9.71 25.65
C GLY A 39 0.54 -10.68 24.53
N THR A 40 1.49 -11.09 23.67
CA THR A 40 1.59 -12.25 22.71
C THR A 40 0.39 -12.68 21.83
N VAL A 41 0.59 -12.83 20.51
CA VAL A 41 0.55 -14.09 19.66
C VAL A 41 0.93 -13.70 18.21
N ILE A 42 1.73 -14.53 17.51
CA ILE A 42 2.07 -14.42 16.08
C ILE A 42 1.13 -15.33 15.29
N GLY A 43 0.61 -14.85 14.16
CA GLY A 43 -0.18 -15.66 13.22
C GLY A 43 0.25 -15.40 11.78
N ASP A 44 -0.30 -16.16 10.86
CA ASP A 44 0.13 -16.22 9.46
C ASP A 44 -0.33 -15.03 8.61
N ASP A 45 0.35 -14.83 7.47
CA ASP A 45 0.08 -13.80 6.49
C ASP A 45 -1.06 -14.20 5.53
N PRO A 46 -1.90 -13.25 5.08
CA PRO A 46 -3.00 -13.53 4.16
C PRO A 46 -2.50 -13.83 2.73
N PRO A 47 -3.23 -14.66 1.96
CA PRO A 47 -2.81 -15.05 0.62
C PRO A 47 -2.91 -13.90 -0.41
N ALA A 48 -1.92 -13.83 -1.30
CA ALA A 48 -1.85 -13.00 -2.50
C ALA A 48 -2.09 -13.86 -3.77
N PRO A 49 -2.54 -13.29 -4.91
CA PRO A 49 -2.80 -11.88 -5.20
C PRO A 49 -4.23 -11.43 -4.87
N LYS A 50 -4.39 -10.17 -4.47
CA LYS A 50 -5.69 -9.50 -4.32
C LYS A 50 -5.73 -8.24 -5.17
N VAL A 51 -6.88 -7.94 -5.75
CA VAL A 51 -7.08 -6.69 -6.49
C VAL A 51 -7.11 -5.54 -5.47
N ALA A 52 -6.26 -4.53 -5.67
CA ALA A 52 -6.21 -3.34 -4.83
C ALA A 52 -7.56 -2.60 -4.81
N ALA A 53 -7.94 -1.98 -3.68
CA ALA A 53 -9.22 -1.29 -3.58
C ALA A 53 -9.30 -0.10 -4.54
N PHE A 54 -8.17 0.55 -4.84
CA PHE A 54 -8.10 1.66 -5.79
C PHE A 54 -8.14 1.22 -7.26
N SER A 55 -8.04 -0.08 -7.56
CA SER A 55 -8.12 -0.56 -8.94
C SER A 55 -9.51 -0.25 -9.50
N SER A 56 -9.56 0.45 -10.63
CA SER A 56 -10.81 0.72 -11.34
C SER A 56 -11.52 -0.59 -11.69
N ARG A 57 -12.84 -0.58 -11.58
CA ARG A 57 -13.71 -1.73 -11.85
C ARG A 57 -14.57 -1.45 -13.07
N GLY A 58 -14.88 -2.49 -13.82
CA GLY A 58 -15.91 -2.43 -14.86
C GLY A 58 -17.33 -2.32 -14.25
N PRO A 59 -18.37 -2.31 -15.10
CA PRO A 59 -18.33 -2.49 -16.55
C PRO A 59 -17.86 -1.25 -17.33
N ASN A 60 -17.50 -1.45 -18.60
CA ASN A 60 -17.16 -0.35 -19.49
C ASN A 60 -18.40 0.53 -19.75
N TYR A 61 -18.36 1.79 -19.32
CA TYR A 61 -19.49 2.73 -19.44
C TYR A 61 -19.82 3.12 -20.89
N ARG A 62 -18.89 2.95 -21.84
CA ARG A 62 -19.11 3.29 -23.26
C ARG A 62 -19.68 2.12 -24.05
N THR A 63 -19.25 0.91 -23.71
CA THR A 63 -19.63 -0.31 -24.42
C THR A 63 -19.79 -1.44 -23.39
N PRO A 64 -20.96 -1.55 -22.75
CA PRO A 64 -21.21 -2.53 -21.70
C PRO A 64 -21.04 -3.99 -22.15
N GLU A 65 -21.14 -4.24 -23.46
CA GLU A 65 -20.90 -5.54 -24.10
C GLU A 65 -19.43 -5.99 -24.02
N ILE A 66 -18.50 -5.06 -23.79
CA ILE A 66 -17.06 -5.34 -23.64
C ILE A 66 -16.70 -5.28 -22.15
N LEU A 67 -16.45 -6.45 -21.55
CA LEU A 67 -16.01 -6.55 -20.15
C LEU A 67 -14.62 -5.94 -19.96
N LYS A 68 -14.46 -5.17 -18.88
CA LYS A 68 -13.19 -4.60 -18.41
C LYS A 68 -13.05 -4.81 -16.90
N PRO A 69 -11.83 -4.88 -16.35
CA PRO A 69 -10.52 -4.86 -17.02
C PRO A 69 -10.19 -6.19 -17.73
N ASP A 70 -9.23 -6.19 -18.65
CA ASP A 70 -8.87 -7.40 -19.42
C ASP A 70 -7.90 -8.34 -18.67
N VAL A 71 -6.99 -7.76 -17.87
CA VAL A 71 -5.94 -8.50 -17.17
C VAL A 71 -5.59 -7.81 -15.85
N ILE A 72 -5.13 -8.58 -14.86
CA ILE A 72 -4.57 -8.08 -13.61
C ILE A 72 -3.05 -8.30 -13.60
N ALA A 73 -2.32 -7.35 -13.02
CA ALA A 73 -0.86 -7.41 -12.88
C ALA A 73 -0.43 -6.81 -11.53
N PRO A 74 0.78 -7.13 -11.03
CA PRO A 74 1.34 -6.46 -9.86
C PRO A 74 1.50 -4.96 -10.11
N GLY A 75 0.83 -4.13 -9.29
CA GLY A 75 0.85 -2.67 -9.43
C GLY A 75 0.86 -1.90 -8.10
N VAL A 76 1.00 -2.61 -6.98
CA VAL A 76 1.01 -2.04 -5.63
C VAL A 76 2.41 -2.24 -5.05
N ASN A 77 3.00 -1.19 -4.47
CA ASN A 77 4.31 -1.21 -3.81
C ASN A 77 5.45 -1.73 -4.71
N ILE A 78 5.47 -1.28 -5.96
CA ILE A 78 6.50 -1.66 -6.94
C ILE A 78 7.72 -0.74 -6.80
N LEU A 79 8.91 -1.33 -6.59
CA LEU A 79 10.18 -0.59 -6.62
C LEU A 79 10.60 -0.32 -8.07
N ALA A 80 10.84 0.95 -8.40
CA ALA A 80 11.25 1.39 -9.74
C ALA A 80 12.23 2.56 -9.66
N ALA A 81 12.82 2.94 -10.80
CA ALA A 81 13.69 4.10 -10.90
C ALA A 81 12.94 5.41 -10.63
N TRP A 82 13.62 6.38 -10.01
CA TRP A 82 13.07 7.69 -9.67
C TRP A 82 14.03 8.79 -10.13
N THR A 83 13.51 9.88 -10.67
CA THR A 83 14.32 10.98 -11.23
C THR A 83 15.08 11.77 -10.18
N GLY A 84 14.64 11.72 -8.92
CA GLY A 84 15.18 12.55 -7.84
C GLY A 84 14.86 14.04 -7.99
N ALA A 85 14.06 14.47 -8.97
CA ALA A 85 13.66 15.87 -9.11
C ALA A 85 12.64 16.29 -8.04
N ALA A 86 11.66 15.42 -7.79
CA ALA A 86 10.66 15.58 -6.75
C ALA A 86 11.09 14.91 -5.44
N SER A 87 10.66 15.47 -4.32
CA SER A 87 10.82 14.83 -3.02
C SER A 87 9.94 13.59 -2.93
N PRO A 88 10.29 12.57 -2.11
CA PRO A 88 9.45 11.39 -1.97
C PRO A 88 8.01 11.72 -1.58
N THR A 89 7.82 12.74 -0.73
CA THR A 89 6.49 13.19 -0.26
C THR A 89 5.81 14.23 -1.14
N ASP A 90 6.44 14.66 -2.23
CA ASP A 90 6.04 15.83 -3.04
C ASP A 90 5.93 17.16 -2.26
N LEU A 91 6.35 17.20 -1.00
CA LEU A 91 6.36 18.40 -0.17
C LEU A 91 7.67 19.18 -0.34
N ASN A 92 7.58 20.51 -0.36
CA ASN A 92 8.73 21.43 -0.43
C ASN A 92 9.65 21.35 0.80
N ILE A 93 9.11 20.95 1.96
CA ILE A 93 9.89 20.79 3.20
C ILE A 93 10.75 19.51 3.18
N ASP A 94 10.42 18.53 2.34
CA ASP A 94 11.17 17.27 2.25
C ASP A 94 12.39 17.45 1.33
N GLN A 95 13.54 17.63 1.95
CA GLN A 95 14.82 17.80 1.26
C GLN A 95 15.46 16.48 0.81
N ARG A 96 14.85 15.33 1.13
CA ARG A 96 15.42 14.03 0.74
C ARG A 96 15.38 13.87 -0.78
N ARG A 97 16.47 13.35 -1.35
CA ARG A 97 16.64 13.11 -2.78
C ARG A 97 17.28 11.76 -2.99
N LEU A 98 16.88 11.06 -4.06
CA LEU A 98 17.51 9.81 -4.47
C LEU A 98 18.83 10.15 -5.16
N ASN A 99 19.94 9.68 -4.60
CA ASN A 99 21.25 9.77 -5.23
C ASN A 99 21.72 8.35 -5.59
N LEU A 100 21.85 8.07 -6.89
CA LEU A 100 22.18 6.75 -7.43
C LEU A 100 23.62 6.68 -8.00
N THR A 101 24.51 7.55 -7.53
CA THR A 101 25.93 7.58 -7.93
C THR A 101 26.79 6.69 -7.05
#